data_AF-A0AAN7EGB4-F1
#
_entry.id   AF-A0AAN7EGB4-F1
#
_cell.length_a   1.000
_cell.length_b   1.000
_cell.length_c   1.000
_cell.angle_alpha   90.00
_cell.angle_beta   90.00
_cell.angle_gamma   90.00
#
_symmetry.space_group_name_H-M   'P 1'
#
loop_
_entity.id
_entity.type
_entity.pdbx_description
1 polymer ?
#
loop_
_entity_poly.entity_id
_entity_poly.type
_entity_poly.pdbx_seq_one_letter_code
_entity_poly.pdbx_strand_id
1 'polypeptide(L)'
;MYLKKALWAEGLSSPKPSPESESQPQQQQQQPPPETAVQELVNSLNRQRLYREVTLALKTGLRDARAEFSFLRLRGLRNLLKFLRSVAESDSTVHLFCQTQSLPELQVVRAVFEHSLKEREQEEVESIDHIYEGVEALKITSPSTDAEVALALRVLEGCCLLHRESTALAHQHNAIQVLMNILSTRGVLEQGACLDALVSIMLDSSANQMEFEACNGIEEVAELIRDKQVDENLRLKCGEFLLLLIGHVNGRERPPLAAIHEDIGRLLGEKSASLIWAASQFGSTLDPKERLTALHIQARRVLESLDLY
;
A
#
# COMPACT_ATOMS: atom_id res chain seq x y z
N MET A 1 7.40 6.34 -12.80
CA MET A 1 7.34 6.42 -14.29
C MET A 1 5.97 5.91 -14.70
N TYR A 2 5.27 6.57 -15.63
CA TYR A 2 3.98 6.05 -16.12
C TYR A 2 4.22 4.94 -17.14
N LEU A 3 3.36 3.92 -17.15
CA LEU A 3 3.37 2.91 -18.20
C LEU A 3 2.94 3.55 -19.52
N LYS A 4 3.64 3.24 -20.62
CA LYS A 4 3.40 3.90 -21.90
C LYS A 4 2.36 3.13 -22.71
N LYS A 5 1.44 3.88 -23.34
CA LYS A 5 0.50 3.32 -24.31
C LYS A 5 1.25 2.83 -25.55
N ALA A 6 0.81 1.71 -26.11
CA ALA A 6 1.41 1.15 -27.31
C ALA A 6 1.14 2.07 -28.51
N LEU A 7 2.17 2.40 -29.29
CA LEU A 7 2.02 3.19 -30.53
C LEU A 7 1.13 2.48 -31.58
N TRP A 8 0.98 1.15 -31.49
CA TRP A 8 0.24 0.32 -32.44
C TRP A 8 -1.20 0.01 -31.99
N ALA A 9 -1.59 0.40 -30.77
CA ALA A 9 -2.93 0.11 -30.24
C ALA A 9 -4.04 0.94 -30.89
N GLU A 10 -3.70 2.02 -31.59
CA GLU A 10 -4.68 2.95 -32.16
C GLU A 10 -5.18 2.55 -33.56
N GLY A 11 -4.59 1.53 -34.18
CA GLY A 11 -4.92 1.10 -35.56
C GLY A 11 -5.81 -0.13 -35.69
N LEU A 12 -6.06 -0.89 -34.61
CA LEU A 12 -6.72 -2.20 -34.66
C LEU A 12 -8.16 -2.22 -34.11
N SER A 13 -8.64 -1.13 -33.52
CA SER A 13 -9.95 -1.05 -32.84
C SER A 13 -11.11 -0.59 -33.74
N SER A 14 -11.01 -0.75 -35.06
CA SER A 14 -12.08 -0.39 -36.00
C SER A 14 -12.81 -1.64 -36.49
N PRO A 15 -14.00 -1.99 -35.96
CA PRO A 15 -14.79 -3.06 -36.54
C PRO A 15 -15.34 -2.59 -37.89
N LYS A 16 -14.84 -3.17 -38.99
CA LYS A 16 -15.49 -3.03 -40.30
C LYS A 16 -16.81 -3.83 -40.28
N PRO A 17 -17.94 -3.24 -40.70
CA PRO A 17 -19.17 -4.01 -40.87
C PRO A 17 -19.05 -4.91 -42.11
N SER A 18 -19.13 -6.22 -41.92
CA SER A 18 -19.23 -7.18 -43.03
C SER A 18 -20.71 -7.39 -43.39
N PRO A 19 -21.08 -7.42 -44.69
CA PRO A 19 -22.44 -7.70 -45.12
C PRO A 19 -22.72 -9.22 -45.12
N GLU A 20 -23.99 -9.55 -44.88
CA GLU A 20 -24.58 -10.89 -44.84
C GLU A 20 -24.36 -11.69 -46.13
N SER A 21 -24.10 -12.99 -46.00
CA SER A 21 -24.48 -14.03 -46.98
C SER A 21 -24.38 -15.43 -46.36
N GLU A 22 -25.35 -16.26 -46.71
CA GLU A 22 -25.75 -17.52 -46.06
C GLU A 22 -24.92 -18.76 -46.45
N SER A 23 -25.09 -19.83 -45.63
CA SER A 23 -25.17 -21.26 -46.00
C SER A 23 -23.96 -22.21 -45.85
N GLN A 24 -24.09 -23.04 -44.79
CA GLN A 24 -23.88 -24.50 -44.68
C GLN A 24 -22.49 -25.12 -44.34
N PRO A 25 -22.48 -26.31 -43.67
CA PRO A 25 -21.41 -26.73 -42.76
C PRO A 25 -20.52 -27.84 -43.35
N GLN A 26 -19.21 -27.69 -43.24
CA GLN A 26 -18.26 -28.80 -43.38
C GLN A 26 -17.22 -28.77 -42.25
N GLN A 27 -17.13 -29.92 -41.57
CA GLN A 27 -16.09 -30.23 -40.59
C GLN A 27 -14.72 -30.22 -41.27
N GLN A 28 -13.90 -29.22 -40.95
CA GLN A 28 -12.46 -29.24 -41.17
C GLN A 28 -11.79 -28.76 -39.88
N GLN A 29 -10.72 -29.44 -39.48
CA GLN A 29 -9.84 -29.05 -38.38
C GLN A 29 -9.41 -27.60 -38.58
N GLN A 30 -9.99 -26.70 -37.80
CA GLN A 30 -9.77 -25.26 -37.92
C GLN A 30 -8.39 -24.92 -37.34
N GLN A 31 -7.41 -24.72 -38.23
CA GLN A 31 -6.36 -23.75 -37.95
C GLN A 31 -7.05 -22.40 -37.71
N PRO A 32 -6.69 -21.65 -36.66
CA PRO A 32 -7.32 -20.35 -36.41
C PRO A 32 -7.11 -19.44 -37.63
N PRO A 33 -8.11 -18.63 -38.03
CA PRO A 33 -7.99 -17.76 -39.19
C PRO A 33 -6.74 -16.86 -39.05
N PRO A 34 -6.09 -16.47 -40.15
CA PRO A 34 -4.85 -15.68 -40.11
C PRO A 34 -4.99 -14.37 -39.32
N GLU A 35 -6.19 -13.78 -39.31
CA GLU A 35 -6.52 -12.60 -38.49
C GLU A 35 -6.46 -12.89 -36.97
N THR A 36 -6.85 -14.09 -36.55
CA THR A 36 -6.75 -14.54 -35.14
C THR A 36 -5.30 -14.79 -34.74
N ALA A 37 -4.50 -15.42 -35.60
CA ALA A 37 -3.07 -15.64 -35.34
C ALA A 37 -2.28 -14.32 -35.24
N VAL A 38 -2.61 -13.33 -36.08
CA VAL A 38 -2.01 -11.99 -35.99
C VAL A 38 -2.43 -11.29 -34.70
N GLN A 39 -3.71 -11.38 -34.31
CA GLN A 39 -4.19 -10.77 -33.08
C GLN A 39 -3.53 -11.38 -31.83
N GLU A 40 -3.38 -12.70 -31.79
CA GLU A 40 -2.66 -13.41 -30.72
C GLU A 40 -1.19 -12.98 -30.63
N LEU A 41 -0.51 -12.86 -31.78
CA LEU A 41 0.85 -12.37 -31.84
C LEU A 41 0.96 -10.93 -31.31
N VAL A 42 0.06 -10.04 -31.72
CA VAL A 42 0.02 -8.64 -31.23
C VAL A 42 -0.22 -8.59 -29.73
N ASN A 43 -1.14 -9.40 -29.21
CA ASN A 43 -1.40 -9.50 -27.77
C ASN A 43 -0.17 -10.00 -27.00
N SER A 44 0.52 -11.02 -27.53
CA SER A 44 1.76 -11.55 -26.95
C SER A 44 2.87 -10.51 -26.91
N LEU A 45 3.10 -9.79 -28.01
CA LEU A 45 4.09 -8.71 -28.10
C LEU A 45 3.76 -7.55 -27.16
N ASN A 46 2.49 -7.18 -27.04
CA ASN A 46 2.04 -6.16 -26.09
C ASN A 46 2.32 -6.57 -24.64
N ARG A 47 2.02 -7.83 -24.28
CA ARG A 47 2.31 -8.38 -22.95
C ARG A 47 3.82 -8.36 -22.66
N GLN A 48 4.66 -8.77 -23.61
CA GLN A 48 6.11 -8.72 -23.45
C GLN A 48 6.64 -7.28 -23.31
N ARG A 49 6.09 -6.33 -24.07
CA ARG A 49 6.46 -4.91 -23.93
C ARG A 49 6.11 -4.41 -22.54
N LEU A 50 4.88 -4.63 -22.08
CA LEU A 50 4.42 -4.20 -20.76
C LEU A 50 5.26 -4.82 -19.64
N TYR A 51 5.60 -6.10 -19.74
CA TYR A 51 6.49 -6.75 -18.78
C TYR A 51 7.87 -6.06 -18.69
N ARG A 52 8.46 -5.71 -19.84
CA ARG A 52 9.73 -4.96 -19.89
C ARG A 52 9.59 -3.57 -19.30
N GLU A 53 8.50 -2.87 -19.59
CA GLU A 53 8.24 -1.53 -19.03
C GLU A 53 8.07 -1.56 -17.51
N VAL A 54 7.28 -2.52 -16.99
CA VAL A 54 7.11 -2.75 -15.55
C VAL A 54 8.45 -3.05 -14.88
N THR A 55 9.21 -3.99 -15.43
CA THR A 55 10.52 -4.37 -14.91
C THR A 55 11.49 -3.18 -14.91
N LEU A 56 11.54 -2.42 -16.00
CA LEU A 56 12.43 -1.26 -16.12
C LEU A 56 12.05 -0.14 -15.13
N ALA A 57 10.75 0.12 -14.97
CA ALA A 57 10.25 1.11 -14.02
C ALA A 57 10.61 0.74 -12.57
N LEU A 58 10.44 -0.53 -12.20
CA LEU A 58 10.85 -1.06 -10.90
C LEU A 58 12.36 -0.98 -10.70
N LYS A 59 13.18 -1.47 -11.64
CA LYS A 59 14.66 -1.40 -11.54
C LYS A 59 15.14 0.03 -11.35
N THR A 60 14.56 0.98 -12.11
CA THR A 60 14.94 2.39 -12.02
C THR A 60 14.51 3.00 -10.67
N GLY A 61 13.28 2.74 -10.22
CA GLY A 61 12.77 3.24 -8.95
C GLY A 61 13.52 2.66 -7.74
N LEU A 62 13.77 1.36 -7.75
CA LEU A 62 14.45 0.64 -6.67
C LEU A 62 15.94 0.98 -6.58
N ARG A 63 16.63 1.20 -7.71
CA ARG A 63 18.02 1.66 -7.68
C ARG A 63 18.15 2.96 -6.89
N ASP A 64 17.25 3.91 -7.13
CA ASP A 64 17.27 5.20 -6.43
C ASP A 64 16.76 5.03 -4.98
N ALA A 65 15.74 4.18 -4.74
CA ALA A 65 15.19 3.89 -3.40
C ALA A 65 16.16 3.17 -2.46
N ARG A 66 17.15 2.45 -3.00
CA ARG A 66 18.21 1.74 -2.26
C ARG A 66 19.47 2.57 -2.05
N ALA A 67 19.47 3.84 -2.46
CA ALA A 67 20.66 4.69 -2.37
C ALA A 67 21.01 5.06 -0.91
N GLU A 68 22.28 5.36 -0.67
CA GLU A 68 22.77 5.74 0.67
C GLU A 68 22.26 7.12 1.14
N PHE A 69 21.85 7.97 0.20
CA PHE A 69 21.39 9.33 0.46
C PHE A 69 19.88 9.48 0.35
N SER A 70 19.27 10.14 1.35
CA SER A 70 17.82 10.32 1.51
C SER A 70 17.20 11.01 0.29
N PHE A 71 17.87 12.00 -0.30
CA PHE A 71 17.31 12.71 -1.46
C PHE A 71 17.15 11.79 -2.70
N LEU A 72 18.04 10.82 -2.89
CA LEU A 72 17.92 9.81 -3.94
C LEU A 72 16.83 8.82 -3.60
N ARG A 73 16.77 8.35 -2.34
CA ARG A 73 15.71 7.44 -1.90
C ARG A 73 14.33 8.05 -2.07
N LEU A 74 14.15 9.29 -1.63
CA LEU A 74 12.93 10.06 -1.78
C LEU A 74 12.53 10.23 -3.26
N ARG A 75 13.49 10.46 -4.17
CA ARG A 75 13.24 10.44 -5.63
C ARG A 75 12.78 9.06 -6.11
N GLY A 76 13.43 7.99 -5.66
CA GLY A 76 13.08 6.61 -5.97
C GLY A 76 11.67 6.25 -5.52
N LEU A 77 11.33 6.54 -4.27
CA LEU A 77 10.00 6.31 -3.69
C LEU A 77 8.90 7.08 -4.42
N ARG A 78 9.13 8.35 -4.79
CA ARG A 78 8.18 9.12 -5.64
C ARG A 78 7.96 8.45 -6.99
N ASN A 79 9.02 7.91 -7.59
CA ASN A 79 8.92 7.22 -8.87
C ASN A 79 8.16 5.90 -8.77
N LEU A 80 8.38 5.15 -7.68
CA LEU A 80 7.67 3.92 -7.34
C LEU A 80 6.19 4.20 -7.07
N LEU A 81 5.86 5.21 -6.26
CA LEU A 81 4.47 5.57 -5.98
C LEU A 81 3.69 5.97 -7.25
N LYS A 82 4.30 6.77 -8.13
CA LYS A 82 3.71 7.09 -9.44
C LYS A 82 3.54 5.86 -10.31
N PHE A 83 4.48 4.92 -10.23
CA PHE A 83 4.41 3.65 -10.98
C PHE A 83 3.28 2.76 -10.45
N LEU A 84 3.15 2.56 -9.13
CA LEU A 84 2.08 1.78 -8.51
C LEU A 84 0.69 2.33 -8.88
N ARG A 85 0.54 3.66 -8.91
CA ARG A 85 -0.69 4.29 -9.38
C ARG A 85 -1.04 3.88 -10.82
N SER A 86 -0.06 3.85 -11.72
CA SER A 86 -0.26 3.43 -13.11
C SER A 86 -0.52 1.92 -13.22
N VAL A 87 0.08 1.10 -12.35
CA VAL A 87 -0.16 -0.35 -12.29
C VAL A 87 -1.61 -0.64 -11.87
N ALA A 88 -2.15 0.14 -10.92
CA ALA A 88 -3.50 -0.02 -10.40
C ALA A 88 -4.62 0.29 -11.43
N GLU A 89 -4.28 0.83 -12.61
CA GLU A 89 -5.26 1.17 -13.65
C GLU A 89 -5.76 -0.05 -14.44
N SER A 90 -5.07 -1.21 -14.38
CA SER A 90 -5.47 -2.42 -15.11
C SER A 90 -5.04 -3.71 -14.42
N ASP A 91 -5.93 -4.70 -14.38
CA ASP A 91 -5.64 -6.05 -13.85
C ASP A 91 -4.44 -6.70 -14.53
N SER A 92 -4.23 -6.43 -15.83
CA SER A 92 -3.10 -6.98 -16.58
C SER A 92 -1.75 -6.48 -16.04
N THR A 93 -1.67 -5.20 -15.68
CA THR A 93 -0.47 -4.59 -15.13
C THR A 93 -0.28 -4.95 -13.66
N VAL A 94 -1.37 -5.10 -12.89
CA VAL A 94 -1.34 -5.65 -11.53
C VAL A 94 -0.74 -7.05 -11.55
N HIS A 95 -1.22 -7.93 -12.41
CA HIS A 95 -0.69 -9.30 -12.52
C HIS A 95 0.80 -9.32 -12.89
N LEU A 96 1.24 -8.46 -13.83
CA LEU A 96 2.67 -8.35 -14.17
C LEU A 96 3.49 -7.82 -12.98
N PHE A 97 2.98 -6.86 -12.22
CA PHE A 97 3.62 -6.38 -11.01
C PHE A 97 3.78 -7.52 -9.99
N CYS A 98 2.72 -8.26 -9.68
CA CYS A 98 2.78 -9.42 -8.76
C CYS A 98 3.86 -10.42 -9.20
N GLN A 99 3.91 -10.77 -10.49
CA GLN A 99 4.96 -11.65 -11.03
C GLN A 99 6.36 -11.10 -10.77
N THR A 100 6.59 -9.79 -10.95
CA THR A 100 7.91 -9.21 -10.68
C THR A 100 8.29 -9.18 -9.20
N GLN A 101 7.32 -9.17 -8.27
CA GLN A 101 7.60 -9.20 -6.84
C GLN A 101 8.12 -10.56 -6.33
N SER A 102 8.05 -11.61 -7.15
CA SER A 102 8.73 -12.89 -6.87
C SER A 102 10.26 -12.81 -7.04
N LEU A 103 10.76 -11.78 -7.74
CA LEU A 103 12.19 -11.60 -7.99
C LEU A 103 12.82 -10.77 -6.86
N PRO A 104 13.80 -11.30 -6.10
CA PRO A 104 14.37 -10.60 -4.95
C PRO A 104 14.91 -9.19 -5.27
N GLU A 105 15.51 -9.04 -6.45
CA GLU A 105 16.05 -7.75 -6.91
C GLU A 105 14.98 -6.69 -7.18
N LEU A 106 13.72 -7.10 -7.41
CA LEU A 106 12.58 -6.22 -7.72
C LEU A 106 11.56 -6.09 -6.57
N GLN A 107 11.82 -6.73 -5.43
CA GLN A 107 10.95 -6.64 -4.26
C GLN A 107 10.96 -5.23 -3.68
N VAL A 108 9.79 -4.59 -3.71
CA VAL A 108 9.59 -3.22 -3.23
C VAL A 108 9.53 -3.16 -1.72
N VAL A 109 8.74 -4.03 -1.09
CA VAL A 109 8.58 -4.07 0.38
C VAL A 109 9.91 -4.23 1.07
N ARG A 110 10.73 -5.19 0.62
CA ARG A 110 12.08 -5.41 1.14
C ARG A 110 12.93 -4.13 1.09
N ALA A 111 12.96 -3.46 -0.06
CA ALA A 111 13.76 -2.24 -0.23
C ALA A 111 13.27 -1.10 0.68
N VAL A 112 11.95 -0.98 0.87
CA VAL A 112 11.35 0.02 1.76
C VAL A 112 11.79 -0.19 3.21
N PHE A 113 11.73 -1.44 3.71
CA PHE A 113 12.16 -1.76 5.07
C PHE A 113 13.67 -1.63 5.26
N GLU A 114 14.47 -2.12 4.31
CA GLU A 114 15.95 -2.11 4.45
C GLU A 114 16.55 -0.70 4.40
N HIS A 115 15.94 0.24 3.66
CA HIS A 115 16.56 1.53 3.35
C HIS A 115 15.82 2.76 3.87
N SER A 116 14.50 2.70 4.05
CA SER A 116 13.71 3.88 4.42
C SER A 116 13.01 3.75 5.77
N LEU A 117 12.54 2.56 6.13
CA LEU A 117 11.89 2.29 7.43
C LEU A 117 12.79 1.58 8.43
N LYS A 118 14.06 1.35 8.09
CA LYS A 118 15.01 0.74 9.01
C LYS A 118 15.19 1.64 10.24
N GLU A 119 14.79 1.13 11.40
CA GLU A 119 15.16 1.73 12.67
C GLU A 119 16.68 1.61 12.79
N ARG A 120 17.36 2.75 12.93
CA ARG A 120 18.76 2.69 13.33
C ARG A 120 18.76 2.28 14.80
N GLU A 121 19.15 1.04 15.05
CA GLU A 121 19.99 0.77 16.21
C GLU A 121 21.04 1.87 16.22
N GLN A 122 21.17 2.58 17.34
CA GLN A 122 22.25 3.56 17.49
C GLN A 122 23.52 2.82 17.10
N GLU A 123 24.02 3.07 15.88
CA GLU A 123 25.40 2.79 15.55
C GLU A 123 26.15 3.70 16.51
N GLU A 124 26.45 3.15 17.69
CA GLU A 124 27.47 3.67 18.57
C GLU A 124 28.64 3.91 17.63
N VAL A 125 29.00 5.18 17.46
CA VAL A 125 30.24 5.51 16.79
C VAL A 125 31.31 4.95 17.71
N GLU A 126 31.67 3.68 17.51
CA GLU A 126 32.80 3.08 18.18
C GLU A 126 33.97 4.02 17.95
N SER A 127 34.64 4.36 19.06
CA SER A 127 35.67 5.38 19.12
C SER A 127 36.61 5.31 17.92
N ILE A 128 37.03 6.47 17.44
CA ILE A 128 37.95 6.68 16.30
C ILE A 128 39.34 6.02 16.55
N ASP A 129 39.55 5.38 17.70
CA ASP A 129 40.79 4.73 18.12
C ASP A 129 41.16 3.44 17.35
N HIS A 130 40.35 2.99 16.37
CA HIS A 130 40.60 1.78 15.58
C HIS A 130 41.12 2.02 14.14
N ILE A 131 41.64 3.21 13.82
CA ILE A 131 42.12 3.59 12.47
C ILE A 131 43.24 2.68 11.89
N TYR A 132 43.86 1.78 12.68
CA TYR A 132 45.07 1.05 12.24
C TYR A 132 44.88 -0.39 11.71
N GLU A 133 43.67 -0.92 11.58
CA GLU A 133 43.45 -2.24 10.97
C GLU A 133 42.38 -2.21 9.87
N GLY A 134 42.80 -2.32 8.61
CA GLY A 134 42.01 -2.87 7.50
C GLY A 134 40.56 -2.39 7.33
N VAL A 135 40.30 -1.09 7.51
CA VAL A 135 38.95 -0.53 7.62
C VAL A 135 38.13 -0.71 6.34
N GLU A 136 37.09 -1.55 6.39
CA GLU A 136 35.96 -1.47 5.45
C GLU A 136 35.38 -0.07 5.55
N ALA A 137 35.38 0.67 4.43
CA ALA A 137 34.95 2.07 4.41
C ALA A 137 33.57 2.22 5.07
N LEU A 138 33.49 3.01 6.16
CA LEU A 138 32.25 3.31 6.85
C LEU A 138 31.24 3.82 5.81
N LYS A 139 30.18 3.04 5.57
CA LYS A 139 29.19 3.37 4.57
C LYS A 139 28.30 4.48 5.13
N ILE A 140 28.66 5.72 4.86
CA ILE A 140 27.90 6.89 5.33
C ILE A 140 26.52 6.87 4.66
N THR A 141 25.53 6.36 5.39
CA THR A 141 24.12 6.49 5.03
C THR A 141 23.57 7.74 5.70
N SER A 142 22.74 8.50 5.00
CA SER A 142 21.97 9.56 5.66
C SER A 142 20.73 8.97 6.33
N PRO A 143 20.29 9.47 7.49
CA PRO A 143 19.04 9.04 8.11
C PRO A 143 17.83 9.36 7.20
N SER A 144 16.74 8.62 7.39
CA SER A 144 15.48 8.88 6.69
C SER A 144 14.86 10.18 7.20
N THR A 145 14.47 11.04 6.25
CA THR A 145 13.71 12.26 6.56
C THR A 145 12.22 11.95 6.70
N ASP A 146 11.48 12.80 7.38
CA ASP A 146 10.03 12.69 7.58
C ASP A 146 9.27 12.48 6.27
N ALA A 147 9.63 13.27 5.24
CA ALA A 147 9.06 13.14 3.91
C ALA A 147 9.41 11.82 3.20
N GLU A 148 10.59 11.27 3.47
CA GLU A 148 11.00 9.95 2.96
C GLU A 148 10.16 8.85 3.62
N VAL A 149 10.03 8.87 4.95
CA VAL A 149 9.24 7.90 5.71
C VAL A 149 7.78 7.93 5.27
N ALA A 150 7.15 9.11 5.20
CA ALA A 150 5.77 9.24 4.72
C ALA A 150 5.58 8.70 3.30
N LEU A 151 6.55 8.90 2.40
CA LEU A 151 6.50 8.34 1.05
C LEU A 151 6.72 6.82 1.04
N ALA A 152 7.61 6.31 1.89
CA ALA A 152 7.87 4.88 2.04
C ALA A 152 6.62 4.14 2.52
N LEU A 153 5.91 4.70 3.50
CA LEU A 153 4.64 4.17 4.00
C LEU A 153 3.56 4.12 2.91
N ARG A 154 3.43 5.17 2.08
CA ARG A 154 2.51 5.16 0.93
C ARG A 154 2.88 4.16 -0.16
N VAL A 155 4.18 3.93 -0.38
CA VAL A 155 4.65 2.89 -1.31
C VAL A 155 4.33 1.51 -0.75
N LEU A 156 4.55 1.30 0.54
CA LEU A 156 4.20 0.06 1.25
C LEU A 156 2.70 -0.21 1.17
N GLU A 157 1.87 0.80 1.47
CA GLU A 157 0.41 0.76 1.34
C GLU A 157 -0.01 0.26 -0.06
N GLY A 158 0.48 0.94 -1.11
CA GLY A 158 0.16 0.56 -2.49
C GLY A 158 0.62 -0.86 -2.84
N CYS A 159 1.74 -1.32 -2.30
CA CYS A 159 2.24 -2.68 -2.55
C CYS A 159 1.37 -3.75 -1.87
N CYS A 160 0.90 -3.50 -0.65
CA CYS A 160 0.05 -4.41 0.12
C CYS A 160 -1.38 -4.47 -0.45
N LEU A 161 -1.91 -3.35 -0.95
CA LEU A 161 -3.21 -3.32 -1.63
C LEU A 161 -3.21 -4.06 -2.98
N LEU A 162 -2.08 -4.08 -3.68
CA LEU A 162 -1.98 -4.69 -5.02
C LEU A 162 -1.54 -6.16 -5.01
N HIS A 163 -0.86 -6.62 -3.96
CA HIS A 163 -0.21 -7.93 -3.95
C HIS A 163 -0.17 -8.53 -2.54
N ARG A 164 -0.89 -9.63 -2.34
CA ARG A 164 -1.06 -10.28 -1.02
C ARG A 164 0.27 -10.74 -0.41
N GLU A 165 1.18 -11.26 -1.22
CA GLU A 165 2.48 -11.73 -0.77
C GLU A 165 3.38 -10.57 -0.32
N SER A 166 3.13 -9.33 -0.77
CA SER A 166 3.76 -8.14 -0.20
C SER A 166 3.41 -7.97 1.27
N THR A 167 2.15 -8.24 1.65
CA THR A 167 1.69 -8.19 3.05
C THR A 167 2.35 -9.27 3.90
N ALA A 168 2.51 -10.48 3.35
CA ALA A 168 3.25 -11.55 4.03
C ALA A 168 4.73 -11.21 4.20
N LEU A 169 5.35 -10.57 3.21
CA LEU A 169 6.74 -10.10 3.29
C LEU A 169 6.89 -8.96 4.30
N ALA A 170 5.90 -8.05 4.38
CA ALA A 170 5.90 -6.99 5.39
C ALA A 170 5.88 -7.57 6.82
N HIS A 171 5.09 -8.62 7.06
CA HIS A 171 5.09 -9.32 8.34
C HIS A 171 6.47 -9.88 8.71
N GLN A 172 7.22 -10.44 7.74
CA GLN A 172 8.59 -10.93 7.97
C GLN A 172 9.58 -9.83 8.38
N HIS A 173 9.24 -8.57 8.12
CA HIS A 173 10.00 -7.40 8.54
C HIS A 173 9.46 -6.75 9.83
N ASN A 174 8.61 -7.43 10.60
CA ASN A 174 7.95 -6.91 11.81
C ASN A 174 7.24 -5.58 11.54
N ALA A 175 6.53 -5.50 10.41
CA ALA A 175 5.95 -4.25 9.91
C ALA A 175 5.06 -3.57 10.95
N ILE A 176 4.25 -4.33 11.70
CA ILE A 176 3.37 -3.76 12.71
C ILE A 176 4.18 -3.06 13.79
N GLN A 177 5.21 -3.70 14.36
CA GLN A 177 6.05 -3.08 15.38
C GLN A 177 6.72 -1.79 14.88
N VAL A 178 7.24 -1.79 13.66
CA VAL A 178 7.86 -0.61 13.03
C VAL A 178 6.85 0.52 12.83
N LEU A 179 5.65 0.20 12.35
CA LEU A 179 4.59 1.19 12.11
C LEU A 179 4.04 1.73 13.44
N MET A 180 3.89 0.90 14.47
CA MET A 180 3.51 1.37 15.81
C MET A 180 4.55 2.33 16.38
N ASN A 181 5.85 2.03 16.23
CA ASN A 181 6.89 2.97 16.66
C ASN A 181 6.84 4.30 15.89
N ILE A 182 6.60 4.26 14.57
CA ILE A 182 6.41 5.48 13.77
C ILE A 182 5.20 6.27 14.27
N LEU A 183 4.08 5.59 14.55
CA LEU A 183 2.86 6.22 15.04
C LEU A 183 3.08 6.94 16.37
N SER A 184 3.88 6.37 17.28
CA SER A 184 4.12 6.96 18.61
C SER A 184 5.25 7.99 18.64
N THR A 185 6.23 7.94 17.71
CA THR A 185 7.47 8.75 17.80
C THR A 185 7.66 9.81 16.71
N ARG A 186 6.95 9.72 15.58
CA ARG A 186 7.19 10.58 14.41
C ARG A 186 6.16 11.72 14.30
N GLY A 187 6.38 12.59 13.31
CA GLY A 187 5.53 13.74 13.06
C GLY A 187 4.19 13.40 12.42
N VAL A 188 3.31 14.41 12.38
CA VAL A 188 1.93 14.31 11.87
C VAL A 188 1.86 13.74 10.44
N LEU A 189 2.83 14.04 9.59
CA LEU A 189 2.86 13.57 8.20
C LEU A 189 3.06 12.05 8.13
N GLU A 190 3.99 11.53 8.91
CA GLU A 190 4.32 10.11 8.98
C GLU A 190 3.25 9.34 9.72
N GLN A 191 2.75 9.87 10.84
CA GLN A 191 1.64 9.29 11.59
C GLN A 191 0.40 9.10 10.70
N GLY A 192 0.04 10.13 9.92
CA GLY A 192 -1.08 10.04 8.99
C GLY A 192 -0.88 8.99 7.89
N ALA A 193 0.32 8.93 7.30
CA ALA A 193 0.65 7.90 6.29
C ALA A 193 0.77 6.49 6.90
N CYS A 194 1.13 6.40 8.18
CA CYS A 194 1.26 5.16 8.93
C CYS A 194 -0.11 4.51 9.15
N LEU A 195 -1.12 5.30 9.51
CA LEU A 195 -2.50 4.81 9.66
C LEU A 195 -3.03 4.18 8.37
N ASP A 196 -2.79 4.81 7.21
CA ASP A 196 -3.18 4.24 5.91
C ASP A 196 -2.43 2.92 5.62
N ALA A 197 -1.13 2.89 5.87
CA ALA A 197 -0.31 1.69 5.68
C ALA A 197 -0.75 0.53 6.61
N LEU A 198 -1.07 0.81 7.88
CA LEU A 198 -1.56 -0.18 8.84
C LEU A 198 -2.83 -0.87 8.34
N VAL A 199 -3.80 -0.13 7.80
CA VAL A 199 -5.03 -0.71 7.21
C VAL A 199 -4.67 -1.71 6.11
N SER A 200 -3.81 -1.31 5.17
CA SER A 200 -3.45 -2.15 4.02
C SER A 200 -2.67 -3.42 4.41
N ILE A 201 -1.83 -3.35 5.44
CA ILE A 201 -1.00 -4.47 5.93
C ILE A 201 -1.84 -5.45 6.75
N MET A 202 -2.85 -4.96 7.45
CA MET A 202 -3.76 -5.81 8.21
C MET A 202 -4.88 -6.39 7.34
N LEU A 203 -5.20 -5.79 6.19
CA LEU A 203 -6.22 -6.29 5.27
C LEU A 203 -5.90 -7.74 4.87
N ASP A 204 -6.85 -8.65 5.13
CA ASP A 204 -6.74 -10.09 4.88
C ASP A 204 -5.50 -10.79 5.50
N SER A 205 -4.90 -10.22 6.55
CA SER A 205 -3.71 -10.76 7.23
C SER A 205 -3.95 -10.94 8.73
N SER A 206 -4.37 -12.15 9.13
CA SER A 206 -4.57 -12.47 10.55
C SER A 206 -3.29 -12.38 11.38
N ALA A 207 -2.12 -12.67 10.79
CA ALA A 207 -0.83 -12.55 11.48
C ALA A 207 -0.53 -11.11 11.90
N ASN A 208 -0.70 -10.17 10.97
CA ASN A 208 -0.51 -8.74 11.25
C ASN A 208 -1.58 -8.19 12.20
N GLN A 209 -2.82 -8.66 12.10
CA GLN A 209 -3.89 -8.26 13.02
C GLN A 209 -3.62 -8.72 14.46
N MET A 210 -3.13 -9.96 14.65
CA MET A 210 -2.70 -10.46 15.97
C MET A 210 -1.54 -9.65 16.54
N GLU A 211 -0.56 -9.30 15.71
CA GLU A 211 0.58 -8.48 16.13
C GLU A 211 0.13 -7.07 16.53
N PHE A 212 -0.82 -6.48 15.79
CA PHE A 212 -1.37 -5.16 16.12
C PHE A 212 -2.13 -5.15 17.44
N GLU A 213 -2.90 -6.21 17.71
CA GLU A 213 -3.56 -6.43 19.00
C GLU A 213 -2.53 -6.59 20.13
N ALA A 214 -1.46 -7.37 19.91
CA ALA A 214 -0.39 -7.55 20.89
C ALA A 214 0.40 -6.26 21.20
N CYS A 215 0.47 -5.33 20.24
CA CYS A 215 1.05 -4.00 20.43
C CYS A 215 0.07 -2.97 21.02
N ASN A 216 -1.13 -3.38 21.49
CA ASN A 216 -2.19 -2.49 21.97
C ASN A 216 -2.54 -1.37 20.97
N GLY A 217 -2.52 -1.64 19.66
CA GLY A 217 -2.62 -0.60 18.65
C GLY A 217 -3.92 0.22 18.69
N ILE A 218 -5.01 -0.35 19.20
CA ILE A 218 -6.26 0.39 19.44
C ILE A 218 -6.11 1.44 20.53
N GLU A 219 -5.36 1.13 21.58
CA GLU A 219 -5.11 2.03 22.69
C GLU A 219 -4.31 3.25 22.24
N GLU A 220 -3.21 3.04 21.51
CA GLU A 220 -2.40 4.11 20.91
C GLU A 220 -3.23 5.03 20.00
N VAL A 221 -4.05 4.47 19.11
CA VAL A 221 -4.94 5.28 18.25
C VAL A 221 -6.00 6.03 19.07
N ALA A 222 -6.52 5.42 20.13
CA ALA A 222 -7.48 6.06 21.02
C ALA A 222 -6.86 7.19 21.86
N GLU A 223 -5.58 7.09 22.22
CA GLU A 223 -4.85 8.19 22.85
C GLU A 223 -4.70 9.38 21.89
N LEU A 224 -4.25 9.13 20.66
CA LEU A 224 -4.09 10.17 19.64
C LEU A 224 -5.40 10.91 19.31
N ILE A 225 -6.52 10.21 19.17
CA ILE A 225 -7.81 10.83 18.82
C ILE A 225 -8.40 11.66 19.99
N ARG A 226 -8.10 11.29 21.23
CA ARG A 226 -8.58 11.99 22.45
C ARG A 226 -7.74 13.21 22.78
N ASP A 227 -6.45 13.21 22.46
CA ASP A 227 -5.58 14.33 22.76
C ASP A 227 -5.95 15.57 21.92
N LYS A 228 -6.49 16.58 22.59
CA LYS A 228 -6.92 17.85 21.96
C LYS A 228 -5.74 18.71 21.49
N GLN A 229 -4.51 18.40 21.89
CA GLN A 229 -3.30 19.08 21.42
C GLN A 229 -2.76 18.51 20.11
N VAL A 230 -3.18 17.30 19.75
CA VAL A 230 -2.83 16.69 18.46
C VAL A 230 -3.56 17.41 17.33
N ASP A 231 -2.88 17.53 16.18
CA ASP A 231 -3.43 18.14 14.96
C ASP A 231 -4.81 17.55 14.61
N GLU A 232 -5.79 18.41 14.36
CA GLU A 232 -7.18 18.00 14.09
C GLU A 232 -7.27 17.06 12.88
N ASN A 233 -6.45 17.26 11.85
CA ASN A 233 -6.46 16.37 10.68
C ASN A 233 -5.92 14.98 11.02
N LEU A 234 -4.94 14.88 11.93
CA LEU A 234 -4.46 13.59 12.41
C LEU A 234 -5.51 12.88 13.27
N ARG A 235 -6.20 13.62 14.15
CA ARG A 235 -7.32 13.07 14.92
C ARG A 235 -8.42 12.57 13.99
N LEU A 236 -8.78 13.34 12.96
CA LEU A 236 -9.72 12.92 11.92
C LEU A 236 -9.24 11.64 11.22
N LYS A 237 -7.94 11.56 10.91
CA LYS A 237 -7.34 10.38 10.29
C LYS A 237 -7.41 9.14 11.17
N CYS A 238 -7.28 9.28 12.49
CA CYS A 238 -7.53 8.20 13.45
C CYS A 238 -8.99 7.72 13.38
N GLY A 239 -9.95 8.63 13.23
CA GLY A 239 -11.36 8.28 13.02
C GLY A 239 -11.58 7.50 11.71
N GLU A 240 -10.97 7.95 10.60
CA GLU A 240 -11.01 7.23 9.32
C GLU A 240 -10.41 5.82 9.45
N PHE A 241 -9.27 5.72 10.14
CA PHE A 241 -8.61 4.45 10.43
C PHE A 241 -9.52 3.48 11.18
N LEU A 242 -10.15 3.91 12.28
CA LEU A 242 -11.04 3.05 13.07
C LEU A 242 -12.26 2.58 12.27
N LEU A 243 -12.82 3.46 11.43
CA LEU A 243 -13.93 3.11 10.53
C LEU A 243 -13.52 2.03 9.51
N LEU A 244 -12.35 2.18 8.90
CA LEU A 244 -11.81 1.20 7.95
C LEU A 244 -11.44 -0.12 8.65
N LEU A 245 -10.81 -0.04 9.81
CA LEU A 245 -10.41 -1.19 10.61
C LEU A 245 -11.62 -2.05 10.99
N ILE A 246 -12.70 -1.46 11.50
CA ILE A 246 -13.91 -2.22 11.85
C ILE A 246 -14.69 -2.67 10.61
N GLY A 247 -14.77 -1.82 9.58
CA GLY A 247 -15.61 -2.10 8.41
C GLY A 247 -15.03 -3.12 7.44
N HIS A 248 -13.70 -3.18 7.31
CA HIS A 248 -13.03 -3.88 6.22
C HIS A 248 -11.92 -4.82 6.66
N VAL A 249 -11.28 -4.56 7.81
CA VAL A 249 -10.14 -5.38 8.28
C VAL A 249 -10.60 -6.40 9.32
N ASN A 250 -11.46 -6.01 10.25
CA ASN A 250 -12.03 -6.93 11.22
C ASN A 250 -13.05 -7.84 10.54
N GLY A 251 -12.72 -9.14 10.44
CA GLY A 251 -13.53 -10.18 9.80
C GLY A 251 -14.83 -10.54 10.54
N ARG A 252 -15.21 -9.77 11.56
CA ARG A 252 -16.39 -9.86 12.43
C ARG A 252 -16.50 -11.20 13.16
N GLU A 253 -16.57 -11.11 14.50
CA GLU A 253 -16.91 -12.20 15.44
C GLU A 253 -15.87 -13.34 15.59
N ARG A 254 -14.67 -13.23 14.99
CA ARG A 254 -13.59 -14.21 15.19
C ARG A 254 -12.27 -13.51 15.50
N PRO A 255 -11.42 -14.07 16.38
CA PRO A 255 -10.07 -13.58 16.57
C PRO A 255 -9.30 -13.57 15.24
N PRO A 256 -8.37 -12.62 15.04
CA PRO A 256 -7.98 -11.51 15.94
C PRO A 256 -8.95 -10.31 15.92
N LEU A 257 -8.81 -9.38 16.87
CA LEU A 257 -9.62 -8.16 17.01
C LEU A 257 -11.11 -8.39 17.36
N ALA A 258 -11.43 -9.50 18.03
CA ALA A 258 -12.80 -9.81 18.44
C ALA A 258 -13.36 -8.82 19.47
N ALA A 259 -12.51 -8.29 20.36
CA ALA A 259 -12.89 -7.37 21.43
C ALA A 259 -12.86 -5.89 21.01
N ILE A 260 -12.54 -5.57 19.74
CA ILE A 260 -12.30 -4.19 19.29
C ILE A 260 -13.47 -3.24 19.58
N HIS A 261 -14.71 -3.74 19.52
CA HIS A 261 -15.88 -2.92 19.80
C HIS A 261 -15.98 -2.55 21.29
N GLU A 262 -15.70 -3.50 22.17
CA GLU A 262 -15.67 -3.28 23.62
C GLU A 262 -14.50 -2.37 24.01
N ASP A 263 -13.32 -2.57 23.40
CA ASP A 263 -12.15 -1.72 23.64
C ASP A 263 -12.41 -0.27 23.22
N ILE A 264 -13.01 -0.06 22.05
CA ILE A 264 -13.39 1.29 21.60
C ILE A 264 -14.49 1.88 22.51
N GLY A 265 -15.45 1.09 22.96
CA GLY A 265 -16.45 1.52 23.95
C GLY A 265 -15.81 2.01 25.24
N ARG A 266 -14.85 1.25 25.78
CA ARG A 266 -14.08 1.60 26.98
C ARG A 266 -13.22 2.85 26.78
N LEU A 267 -12.54 2.96 25.63
CA LEU A 267 -11.54 4.00 25.40
C LEU A 267 -12.14 5.31 24.90
N LEU A 268 -13.13 5.25 23.99
CA LEU A 268 -13.71 6.39 23.29
C LEU A 268 -15.17 6.68 23.69
N GLY A 269 -15.77 5.83 24.52
CA GLY A 269 -17.16 5.92 24.96
C GLY A 269 -18.15 5.20 24.03
N GLU A 270 -19.22 4.70 24.63
CA GLU A 270 -20.27 3.90 23.97
C GLU A 270 -20.90 4.59 22.75
N LYS A 271 -21.06 5.92 22.82
CA LYS A 271 -21.63 6.70 21.71
C LYS A 271 -20.74 6.67 20.48
N SER A 272 -19.44 6.89 20.67
CA SER A 272 -18.43 6.85 19.60
C SER A 272 -18.32 5.43 19.02
N ALA A 273 -18.27 4.41 19.89
CA ALA A 273 -18.22 3.00 19.49
C ALA A 273 -19.43 2.59 18.64
N SER A 274 -20.63 3.00 19.07
CA SER A 274 -21.89 2.75 18.33
C SER A 274 -21.90 3.44 16.96
N LEU A 275 -21.39 4.67 16.87
CA LEU A 275 -21.29 5.41 15.60
C LEU A 275 -20.32 4.73 14.64
N ILE A 276 -19.13 4.35 15.11
CA ILE A 276 -18.12 3.66 14.28
C ILE A 276 -18.71 2.33 13.80
N TRP A 277 -19.33 1.56 14.70
CA TRP A 277 -19.96 0.29 14.34
C TRP A 277 -21.05 0.47 13.28
N ALA A 278 -21.97 1.43 13.46
CA ALA A 278 -23.04 1.70 12.50
C ALA A 278 -22.49 2.15 11.15
N ALA A 279 -21.53 3.09 11.14
CA ALA A 279 -20.94 3.62 9.92
C ALA A 279 -20.14 2.57 9.15
N SER A 280 -19.49 1.62 9.85
CA SER A 280 -18.75 0.51 9.25
C SER A 280 -19.63 -0.45 8.43
N GLN A 281 -20.96 -0.39 8.58
CA GLN A 281 -21.93 -1.18 7.80
C GLN A 281 -22.25 -0.54 6.44
N PHE A 282 -21.97 0.75 6.25
CA PHE A 282 -22.35 1.51 5.06
C PHE A 282 -21.14 1.67 4.13
N GLY A 283 -20.87 0.70 3.25
CA GLY A 283 -19.67 0.75 2.38
C GLY A 283 -19.82 0.30 0.94
N SER A 284 -20.85 -0.47 0.56
CA SER A 284 -20.82 -1.21 -0.70
C SER A 284 -21.47 -0.54 -1.91
N THR A 285 -22.29 0.51 -1.74
CA THR A 285 -23.15 1.04 -2.83
C THR A 285 -22.73 2.38 -3.43
N LEU A 286 -21.78 3.10 -2.83
CA LEU A 286 -21.37 4.44 -3.28
C LEU A 286 -20.24 4.39 -4.31
N ASP A 287 -20.09 5.44 -5.13
CA ASP A 287 -18.93 5.66 -6.01
C ASP A 287 -17.64 5.91 -5.20
N PRO A 288 -16.43 5.56 -5.66
CA PRO A 288 -15.20 5.73 -4.86
C PRO A 288 -14.95 7.16 -4.34
N LYS A 289 -15.30 8.19 -5.10
CA LYS A 289 -15.15 9.59 -4.63
C LYS A 289 -16.14 9.93 -3.52
N GLU A 290 -17.37 9.42 -3.65
CA GLU A 290 -18.41 9.57 -2.64
C GLU A 290 -18.05 8.78 -1.36
N ARG A 291 -17.41 7.61 -1.49
CA ARG A 291 -16.90 6.83 -0.36
C ARG A 291 -15.88 7.59 0.46
N LEU A 292 -14.91 8.25 -0.18
CA LEU A 292 -13.90 9.04 0.53
C LEU A 292 -14.55 10.20 1.30
N THR A 293 -15.51 10.88 0.66
CA THR A 293 -16.22 12.00 1.28
C THR A 293 -17.10 11.52 2.44
N ALA A 294 -17.79 10.39 2.27
CA ALA A 294 -18.59 9.77 3.32
C ALA A 294 -17.71 9.33 4.50
N LEU A 295 -16.57 8.68 4.25
CA LEU A 295 -15.63 8.27 5.28
C LEU A 295 -15.17 9.48 6.11
N HIS A 296 -14.78 10.56 5.44
CA HIS A 296 -14.35 11.79 6.11
C HIS A 296 -15.48 12.42 6.96
N ILE A 297 -16.70 12.46 6.44
CA ILE A 297 -17.87 12.95 7.19
C ILE A 297 -18.15 12.09 8.43
N GLN A 298 -18.06 10.76 8.30
CA GLN A 298 -18.27 9.87 9.45
C GLN A 298 -17.14 9.99 10.48
N ALA A 299 -15.88 10.10 10.04
CA ALA A 299 -14.75 10.34 10.94
C ALA A 299 -14.94 11.63 11.74
N ARG A 300 -15.37 12.70 11.08
CA ARG A 300 -15.71 13.97 11.75
C ARG A 300 -16.79 13.81 12.81
N ARG A 301 -17.87 13.06 12.51
CA ARG A 301 -18.94 12.78 13.49
C ARG A 301 -18.44 11.99 14.70
N VAL A 302 -17.48 11.07 14.49
CA VAL A 302 -16.84 10.34 15.57
C VAL A 302 -16.09 11.31 16.48
N LEU A 303 -15.29 12.22 15.93
CA LEU A 303 -14.57 13.22 16.72
C LEU A 303 -15.53 14.13 17.50
N GLU A 304 -16.56 14.67 16.83
CA GLU A 304 -17.57 15.51 17.46
C GLU A 304 -18.31 14.78 18.60
N SER A 305 -18.38 13.45 18.56
CA SER A 305 -18.97 12.66 19.63
C SER A 305 -18.08 12.47 20.86
N LEU A 306 -16.75 12.61 20.70
CA LEU A 306 -15.78 12.59 21.81
C LEU A 306 -15.84 13.87 22.64
N ASP A 307 -16.09 15.01 22.00
CA ASP A 307 -16.16 16.32 22.65
C ASP A 307 -17.41 16.55 23.51
N LEU A 308 -18.35 15.60 23.51
CA LEU A 308 -19.56 15.62 24.33
C LEU A 308 -19.36 15.03 25.74
N TYR A 309 -18.11 14.76 26.14
CA TYR A 309 -17.72 14.30 27.47
C TYR A 309 -16.71 15.27 28.12
#